data_AF-A0A4Y2ML66-F1
#
_entry.id   AF-A0A4Y2ML66-F1
#
_cell.length_a   1.000
_cell.length_b   1.000
_cell.length_c   1.000
_cell.angle_alpha   90.00
_cell.angle_beta   90.00
_cell.angle_gamma   90.00
#
_symmetry.space_group_name_H-M   'P 1'
#
loop_
_entity.id
_entity.type
_entity.pdbx_description
1 polymer ?
#
loop_
_entity_poly.entity_id
_entity_poly.type
_entity_poly.pdbx_seq_one_letter_code
_entity_poly.pdbx_strand_id
1 'polypeptide(L)'
;MLVENLKEQSLINQRQGYDGIKFLGGVENVSITKRMLLADRGVRHLYRADLVRKEYLDKKASKTQEKRKLENELQQLYNQKKKIRLEKDKEETEFEEKIQILEETRKSLL
;
A
#
# COMPACT_ATOMS: atom_id res chain seq x y z
N MET A 1 -33.78 -5.78 -0.75
CA MET A 1 -32.82 -4.86 -1.41
C MET A 1 -31.45 -5.08 -0.78
N LEU A 2 -30.49 -5.66 -1.51
CA LEU A 2 -29.10 -5.77 -1.08
C LEU A 2 -28.38 -4.51 -1.57
N VAL A 3 -27.67 -3.82 -0.68
CA VAL A 3 -26.90 -2.62 -1.05
C VAL A 3 -25.52 -3.09 -1.53
N GLU A 4 -25.22 -2.90 -2.80
CA GLU A 4 -24.02 -3.42 -3.48
C GLU A 4 -22.69 -2.92 -2.88
N ASN A 5 -22.71 -1.80 -2.14
CA ASN A 5 -21.53 -1.18 -1.54
C ASN A 5 -21.22 -1.63 -0.09
N LEU A 6 -21.90 -2.65 0.44
CA LEU A 6 -21.66 -3.12 1.80
C LEU A 6 -20.44 -4.05 1.86
N LYS A 7 -19.56 -3.81 2.84
CA LYS A 7 -18.50 -4.75 3.20
C LYS A 7 -19.12 -6.08 3.62
N GLU A 8 -18.45 -7.18 3.30
CA GLU A 8 -18.89 -8.56 3.56
C GLU A 8 -19.37 -8.78 5.00
N GLN A 9 -18.60 -8.30 5.99
CA GLN A 9 -18.97 -8.41 7.41
C GLN A 9 -20.25 -7.63 7.76
N SER A 10 -20.46 -6.46 7.15
CA SER A 10 -21.67 -5.67 7.39
C SER A 10 -22.90 -6.38 6.84
N LEU A 11 -22.76 -7.06 5.70
CA LEU A 11 -23.82 -7.84 5.10
C LEU A 11 -24.17 -9.06 5.97
N ILE A 12 -23.15 -9.78 6.47
CA ILE A 12 -23.33 -10.93 7.38
C ILE A 12 -24.11 -10.49 8.63
N ASN A 13 -23.72 -9.38 9.25
CA ASN A 13 -24.37 -8.88 10.47
C ASN A 13 -25.84 -8.48 10.22
N GLN A 14 -26.13 -7.83 9.09
CA GLN A 14 -27.51 -7.48 8.71
C GLN A 14 -28.36 -8.72 8.49
N ARG A 15 -27.79 -9.75 7.85
CA ARG A 15 -28.50 -11.00 7.58
C ARG A 15 -28.81 -11.77 8.86
N GLN A 16 -27.86 -11.86 9.79
CA GLN A 16 -28.08 -12.45 11.11
C GLN A 16 -29.22 -11.75 11.86
N GLY A 17 -29.25 -10.41 11.83
CA GLY A 17 -30.35 -9.64 12.42
C GLY A 17 -31.69 -9.92 11.77
N TYR A 18 -31.74 -9.93 10.43
CA TYR A 18 -32.96 -10.23 9.67
C TYR A 18 -33.48 -11.64 9.97
N ASP A 19 -32.61 -12.66 9.92
CA ASP A 19 -32.98 -14.04 10.15
C ASP A 19 -33.50 -14.25 11.58
N GLY A 20 -32.89 -13.58 12.57
CA GLY A 20 -33.38 -13.58 13.96
C GLY A 20 -34.76 -12.96 14.12
N ILE A 21 -35.02 -11.81 13.48
CA ILE A 21 -36.34 -11.15 13.50
C ILE A 21 -37.39 -12.00 12.78
N LYS A 22 -37.01 -12.60 11.64
CA LYS A 22 -37.88 -13.48 10.86
C LYS A 22 -38.26 -14.73 11.66
N PHE A 23 -37.30 -15.33 12.38
CA PHE A 23 -37.55 -16.49 13.25
C PHE A 23 -38.57 -16.18 14.35
N LEU A 24 -38.55 -14.95 14.88
CA LEU A 24 -39.53 -14.50 15.88
C LEU A 24 -40.91 -14.15 15.29
N GLY A 25 -41.09 -14.28 13.97
CA GLY A 25 -42.37 -14.02 13.31
C GLY A 25 -42.64 -12.54 13.04
N GLY A 26 -41.63 -11.67 13.17
CA GLY A 26 -41.75 -10.25 12.88
C GLY A 26 -41.18 -9.35 13.97
N VAL A 27 -41.08 -8.06 13.67
CA VAL A 27 -40.49 -7.04 14.56
C VAL A 27 -41.31 -6.84 15.83
N GLU A 28 -42.63 -6.96 15.75
CA GLU A 28 -43.56 -6.78 16.88
C GLU A 28 -43.35 -7.83 17.99
N ASN A 29 -42.84 -9.01 17.63
CA ASN A 29 -42.58 -10.11 18.56
C ASN A 29 -41.19 -10.02 19.22
N VAL A 30 -40.38 -9.02 18.85
CA VAL A 30 -39.05 -8.82 19.43
C VAL A 30 -39.18 -8.04 20.74
N SER A 31 -39.04 -8.75 21.87
CA SER A 31 -39.01 -8.09 23.17
C SER A 31 -37.74 -7.25 23.35
N ILE A 32 -37.90 -5.97 23.68
CA ILE A 32 -36.77 -5.09 23.98
C ILE A 32 -36.27 -5.38 25.39
N THR A 33 -35.11 -6.02 25.50
CA THR A 33 -34.51 -6.35 26.80
C THR A 33 -33.59 -5.24 27.30
N LYS A 34 -33.41 -5.16 28.62
CA LYS A 34 -32.44 -4.23 29.26
C LYS A 34 -31.02 -4.38 28.71
N ARG A 35 -30.62 -5.62 28.34
CA ARG A 35 -29.31 -5.89 27.74
C ARG A 35 -29.15 -5.24 26.38
N MET A 36 -30.20 -5.23 25.54
CA MET A 36 -30.17 -4.55 24.24
C MET A 36 -30.00 -3.04 24.41
N LEU A 37 -30.73 -2.43 25.36
CA LEU A 37 -30.59 -0.99 25.66
C LEU A 37 -29.17 -0.64 26.14
N LEU A 38 -28.57 -1.50 26.97
CA LEU A 38 -27.19 -1.30 27.45
C LEU A 38 -26.16 -1.47 26.33
N ALA A 39 -26.37 -2.43 25.42
CA ALA A 39 -25.52 -2.62 24.26
C ALA A 39 -25.59 -1.43 23.29
N ASP A 40 -26.78 -0.85 23.10
CA ASP A 40 -27.00 0.28 22.18
C ASP A 40 -26.42 1.61 22.70
N ARG A 41 -26.41 1.82 24.03
CA ARG A 41 -26.03 3.08 24.69
C ARG A 41 -24.66 3.64 24.27
N GLY A 42 -23.73 2.80 23.78
CA GLY A 42 -22.39 3.18 23.36
C GLY A 42 -22.11 3.09 21.85
N VAL A 43 -23.05 2.60 21.04
CA VAL A 43 -22.77 2.21 19.64
C VAL A 43 -22.30 3.39 18.82
N ARG A 44 -22.90 4.58 18.98
CA ARG A 44 -22.49 5.79 18.26
C ARG A 44 -21.04 6.20 18.58
N HIS A 45 -20.62 6.04 19.84
CA HIS A 45 -19.24 6.35 20.23
C HIS A 45 -18.27 5.34 19.63
N LEU A 46 -18.57 4.04 19.74
CA LEU A 46 -17.77 2.97 19.16
C LEU A 46 -17.61 3.15 17.65
N TYR A 47 -18.71 3.44 16.94
CA TYR A 47 -18.68 3.70 15.51
C TYR A 47 -17.75 4.86 15.13
N ARG A 48 -17.80 5.96 15.87
CA ARG A 48 -16.89 7.10 15.64
C ARG A 48 -15.44 6.74 15.90
N ALA A 49 -15.16 6.00 16.98
CA ALA A 49 -13.81 5.55 17.29
C ALA A 49 -13.25 4.64 16.20
N ASP A 50 -14.07 3.72 15.68
CA ASP A 50 -13.69 2.81 14.59
C ASP A 50 -13.46 3.56 13.27
N LEU A 51 -14.26 4.58 12.95
CA LEU A 51 -14.02 5.44 11.80
C LEU A 51 -12.66 6.14 11.89
N VAL A 52 -12.35 6.78 13.02
CA VAL A 52 -11.07 7.46 13.25
C VAL A 52 -9.91 6.47 13.14
N ARG A 53 -10.05 5.29 13.75
CA ARG A 53 -9.05 4.22 13.67
C ARG A 53 -8.81 3.77 12.23
N LYS A 54 -9.87 3.62 11.45
CA LYS A 54 -9.79 3.23 10.04
C LYS A 54 -9.06 4.28 9.21
N GLU A 55 -9.42 5.56 9.36
CA GLU A 55 -8.73 6.66 8.67
C GLU A 55 -7.24 6.72 9.01
N TYR A 56 -6.89 6.49 10.27
CA TYR A 56 -5.49 6.42 10.69
C TYR A 56 -4.74 5.28 10.01
N LEU A 57 -5.34 4.08 9.95
CA LEU A 57 -4.74 2.92 9.30
C LEU A 57 -4.58 3.13 7.79
N ASP A 58 -5.59 3.70 7.13
CA ASP A 58 -5.55 4.00 5.69
C ASP A 58 -4.43 5.01 5.38
N LYS A 59 -4.30 6.08 6.18
CA LYS A 59 -3.18 7.04 6.08
C LYS A 59 -1.82 6.38 6.30
N LYS A 60 -1.72 5.47 7.27
CA LYS A 60 -0.47 4.74 7.55
C LYS A 60 -0.09 3.80 6.40
N ALA A 61 -1.06 3.12 5.81
CA ALA A 61 -0.87 2.25 4.66
C ALA A 61 -0.40 3.04 3.44
N SER A 62 -1.06 4.17 3.14
CA SER A 62 -0.67 5.08 2.06
C SER A 62 0.78 5.57 2.22
N LYS A 63 1.16 6.07 3.40
CA LYS A 63 2.54 6.50 3.68
C LYS A 63 3.57 5.37 3.50
N THR A 64 3.20 4.15 3.89
CA THR A 64 4.08 2.98 3.74
C THR A 64 4.28 2.64 2.27
N GLN A 65 3.23 2.75 1.47
CA GLN A 65 3.30 2.51 0.02
C GLN A 65 4.14 3.59 -0.68
N GLU A 66 3.97 4.85 -0.33
CA GLU A 66 4.79 5.97 -0.83
C GLU A 66 6.27 5.78 -0.49
N LYS A 67 6.57 5.40 0.77
CA LYS A 67 7.94 5.13 1.20
C LYS A 67 8.60 4.03 0.36
N ARG A 68 7.89 2.93 0.09
CA ARG A 68 8.38 1.84 -0.78
C ARG A 68 8.64 2.30 -2.21
N LYS A 69 7.78 3.17 -2.76
CA LYS A 69 7.99 3.74 -4.10
C LYS A 69 9.28 4.57 -4.15
N LEU A 70 9.48 5.45 -3.18
CA LEU A 70 10.69 6.28 -3.09
C LEU A 70 11.96 5.44 -2.88
N GLU A 71 11.90 4.40 -2.04
CA GLU A 71 13.03 3.47 -1.85
C GLU A 71 13.40 2.77 -3.17
N ASN A 72 12.41 2.32 -3.94
CA ASN A 72 12.64 1.70 -5.23
C ASN A 72 13.24 2.69 -6.25
N GLU A 73 12.72 3.92 -6.31
CA GLU A 73 13.26 4.98 -7.19
C GLU A 73 14.71 5.33 -6.84
N LEU A 74 15.03 5.46 -5.56
CA LEU A 74 16.41 5.68 -5.11
C LEU A 74 17.32 4.53 -5.53
N GLN A 75 16.88 3.29 -5.36
CA GLN A 75 17.67 2.12 -5.75
C GLN A 75 17.91 2.06 -7.26
N GLN A 76 16.91 2.44 -8.07
CA GLN A 76 17.07 2.56 -9.52
C GLN A 76 18.10 3.62 -9.89
N LEU A 77 18.05 4.81 -9.26
CA LEU A 77 19.02 5.88 -9.50
C LEU A 77 20.44 5.49 -9.10
N TYR A 78 20.64 4.80 -7.97
CA TYR A 78 21.95 4.28 -7.58
C TYR A 78 22.50 3.29 -8.60
N ASN A 79 21.65 2.39 -9.11
CA ASN A 79 22.04 1.42 -10.13
C ASN A 79 22.40 2.09 -11.46
N GLN A 80 21.63 3.10 -11.89
CA GLN A 80 21.94 3.89 -13.08
C GLN A 80 23.28 4.62 -12.94
N LYS A 81 23.50 5.29 -11.81
CA LYS A 81 24.78 5.96 -11.52
C LYS A 81 25.96 4.99 -11.56
N LYS A 82 25.79 3.78 -11.04
CA LYS A 82 26.82 2.72 -11.09
C LYS A 82 27.11 2.28 -12.52
N LYS A 83 26.09 2.10 -13.36
CA LYS A 83 26.26 1.76 -14.78
C LYS A 83 27.05 2.83 -15.54
N ILE A 84 26.66 4.09 -15.38
CA ILE A 84 27.34 5.22 -16.04
C ILE A 84 28.81 5.27 -15.65
N ARG A 85 29.16 5.01 -14.38
CA ARG A 85 30.57 4.95 -13.94
C ARG A 85 31.33 3.83 -14.65
N LEU A 86 30.77 2.63 -14.69
CA LEU A 86 31.40 1.50 -15.37
C LEU A 86 31.57 1.72 -16.88
N GLU A 87 30.63 2.42 -17.52
CA GLU A 87 30.73 2.78 -18.93
C GLU A 87 31.84 3.81 -19.15
N LYS A 88 31.94 4.84 -18.30
CA LYS A 88 33.04 5.80 -18.34
C LYS A 88 34.40 5.17 -18.12
N ASP A 89 34.54 4.29 -17.12
CA ASP A 89 35.80 3.61 -16.83
C ASP A 89 36.25 2.78 -18.05
N LYS A 90 35.32 2.14 -18.77
CA LYS A 90 35.61 1.41 -20.01
C LYS A 90 36.04 2.34 -21.14
N GLU A 91 35.30 3.42 -21.36
CA GLU A 91 35.65 4.42 -22.38
C GLU A 91 37.06 4.99 -22.12
N GLU A 92 37.39 5.31 -20.87
CA GLU A 92 38.72 5.78 -20.47
C GLU A 92 39.80 4.75 -20.82
N THR A 93 39.61 3.47 -20.50
CA THR A 93 40.58 2.41 -20.89
C THR A 93 40.73 2.28 -22.40
N GLU A 94 39.64 2.38 -23.18
CA GLU A 94 39.72 2.33 -24.64
C GLU A 94 40.46 3.54 -25.23
N PHE A 95 40.32 4.72 -24.63
CA PHE A 95 41.07 5.90 -25.02
C PHE A 95 42.56 5.76 -24.68
N GLU A 96 42.90 5.23 -23.51
CA GLU A 96 44.29 4.96 -23.10
C GLU A 96 44.97 3.96 -24.06
N GLU A 97 44.30 2.87 -24.42
CA GLU A 97 44.82 1.89 -25.39
C GLU A 97 45.06 2.54 -26.77
N LYS A 98 44.12 3.36 -27.26
CA LYS A 98 44.29 4.08 -28.53
C LYS A 98 45.47 5.07 -28.48
N ILE A 99 45.65 5.77 -27.37
CA ILE A 99 46.78 6.68 -27.17
C ILE A 99 48.10 5.90 -27.22
N GLN A 100 48.19 4.76 -26.52
CA GLN A 100 49.40 3.92 -26.54
C GLN A 100 49.74 3.45 -27.96
N ILE A 101 48.76 2.96 -28.72
CA ILE A 101 48.95 2.53 -30.12
C ILE A 101 49.47 3.70 -30.98
N LEU A 102 48.89 4.90 -30.81
CA LEU A 102 49.33 6.09 -31.55
C LEU A 102 50.74 6.54 -31.14
N GLU A 103 51.11 6.40 -29.86
CA GLU A 103 52.45 6.70 -29.39
C GLU A 103 53.50 5.70 -29.91
N GLU A 104 53.18 4.41 -29.93
CA GLU A 104 54.04 3.36 -30.48
C GLU A 104 54.24 3.53 -31.98
N THR A 105 53.17 3.76 -32.73
CA THR A 105 53.26 4.03 -34.18
C THR A 105 54.07 5.29 -34.47
N ARG A 106 53.89 6.36 -33.69
CA ARG A 106 54.72 7.57 -33.78
C ARG A 106 56.20 7.28 -33.54
N LYS A 107 56.54 6.46 -32.54
CA LYS A 107 57.93 6.06 -32.26
C LYS A 107 58.55 5.23 -33.39
N SER A 108 57.76 4.37 -34.05
CA SER A 108 58.24 3.56 -35.19
C SER A 108 58.48 4.34 -36.49
N LEU A 109 57.89 5.54 -36.61
CA LEU A 109 58.00 6.41 -37.78
C LEU A 109 59.15 7.43 -37.67
N LEU A 110 59.83 7.50 -36.52
CA LEU A 110 61.01 8.32 -36.24
C LEU A 110 62.27 7.46 -36.26
#